data_AF-A0A2K6L122-F1
#
_entry.id   AF-A0A2K6L122-F1
#
_cell.length_a   1.000
_cell.length_b   1.000
_cell.length_c   1.000
_cell.angle_alpha   90.00
_cell.angle_beta   90.00
_cell.angle_gamma   90.00
#
_symmetry.space_group_name_H-M   'P 1'
#
loop_
_entity.id
_entity.type
_entity.pdbx_description
1 polymer ?
#
loop_
_entity_poly.entity_id
_entity_poly.type
_entity_poly.pdbx_seq_one_letter_code
_entity_poly.pdbx_strand_id
1 'polypeptide(L)' 'LLFSYRAGVTDEDYRGNIGVVVFNFGKEKFEVKKGDQIAQLICERIFCAEIEEVQALDDTKRGSGGLGSTGKN' A
#
# COMPACT_ATOMS: atom_id res chain seq x y z
N LEU A 1 3.14 -18.52 0.55
CA LEU A 1 3.81 -17.23 0.83
C LEU A 1 2.82 -16.12 0.53
N LEU A 2 2.60 -15.20 1.47
CA LEU A 2 1.80 -14.00 1.24
C LEU A 2 2.77 -12.81 1.29
N PHE A 3 3.09 -12.23 0.13
CA PHE A 3 3.87 -10.99 0.07
C PHE A 3 2.94 -9.85 0.49
N SER A 4 2.98 -9.50 1.78
CA SER A 4 2.19 -8.39 2.33
C SER A 4 2.88 -7.07 1.96
N TYR A 5 2.20 -6.22 1.19
CA TYR A 5 2.64 -4.89 0.76
C TYR A 5 2.60 -3.89 1.94
N ARG A 6 3.35 -4.15 3.01
CA ARG A 6 3.49 -3.17 4.12
C ARG A 6 4.38 -1.98 3.73
N ALA A 7 5.17 -2.13 2.67
CA ALA A 7 5.97 -1.12 1.99
C ALA A 7 5.96 -1.43 0.48
N GLY A 8 6.15 -0.43 -0.37
CA GLY A 8 6.09 -0.61 -1.84
C GLY A 8 5.75 0.63 -2.65
N VAL A 9 5.57 1.79 -2.00
CA VAL A 9 5.42 3.07 -2.71
C VAL A 9 6.79 3.49 -3.24
N THR A 10 6.89 3.66 -4.55
CA THR A 10 8.07 4.22 -5.22
C THR A 10 7.61 5.49 -5.92
N ASP A 11 8.21 6.62 -5.56
CA ASP A 11 7.85 7.92 -6.14
C ASP A 11 8.33 8.05 -7.59
N GLU A 12 7.66 8.92 -8.36
CA GLU A 12 7.94 9.11 -9.79
C GLU A 12 9.34 9.67 -10.07
N ASP A 13 9.94 10.36 -9.11
CA ASP A 13 11.26 11.00 -9.19
C ASP A 13 12.39 10.11 -8.65
N TYR A 14 12.06 8.93 -8.09
CA TYR A 14 13.07 7.99 -7.61
C TYR A 14 13.88 7.38 -8.76
N ARG A 15 15.21 7.41 -8.64
CA ARG A 15 16.17 6.87 -9.64
C ARG A 15 17.17 5.87 -9.06
N GLY A 16 17.03 5.53 -7.78
CA GLY A 16 17.89 4.56 -7.12
C GLY A 16 17.52 3.11 -7.43
N ASN A 17 18.18 2.18 -6.75
CA ASN A 17 17.85 0.76 -6.86
C ASN A 17 16.49 0.47 -6.21
N ILE A 18 15.56 -0.08 -6.99
CA ILE A 18 14.26 -0.53 -6.47
C ILE A 18 14.48 -1.81 -5.66
N GLY A 19 14.28 -1.72 -4.35
CA GLY A 19 14.33 -2.85 -3.43
C GLY A 19 12.95 -3.42 -3.13
N VAL A 20 12.88 -4.74 -2.94
CA VAL A 20 11.66 -5.42 -2.50
C VAL A 20 11.81 -5.83 -1.03
N VAL A 21 10.91 -5.36 -0.17
CA VAL A 21 10.87 -5.78 1.23
C VAL A 21 10.04 -7.06 1.34
N VAL A 22 10.70 -8.19 1.57
CA VAL A 22 10.05 -9.50 1.69
C VAL A 22 9.82 -9.85 3.15
N PHE A 23 8.57 -10.16 3.50
CA PHE A 23 8.21 -10.72 4.81
C PHE A 23 7.90 -12.21 4.67
N ASN A 24 8.64 -13.04 5.38
CA ASN A 24 8.30 -14.46 5.54
C ASN A 24 7.53 -14.66 6.84
N PHE A 25 6.21 -14.87 6.74
CA PHE A 25 5.35 -15.21 7.88
C PHE A 25 5.25 -16.72 8.14
N GLY A 26 5.95 -17.54 7.34
CA GLY A 26 6.04 -18.98 7.55
C GLY A 26 6.98 -19.34 8.71
N LYS A 27 6.83 -20.56 9.23
CA LYS A 27 7.74 -21.10 10.25
C LYS A 27 9.06 -21.64 9.66
N GLU A 28 9.03 -21.96 8.37
CA GLU A 28 10.17 -22.51 7.63
C GLU A 28 11.01 -21.40 6.98
N LYS A 29 12.29 -21.69 6.74
CA LYS A 29 13.17 -20.79 5.99
C LYS A 29 12.68 -20.66 4.54
N PHE A 30 12.73 -19.43 4.03
CA PHE A 30 12.46 -19.12 2.63
C PHE A 30 13.74 -18.62 1.98
N GLU A 31 14.25 -19.36 1.00
CA GLU A 31 15.44 -18.99 0.24
C GLU A 31 15.03 -18.29 -1.05
N VAL A 32 15.64 -17.13 -1.31
CA VAL A 32 15.50 -16.40 -2.57
C VAL A 32 16.80 -16.56 -3.36
N LYS A 33 16.67 -16.98 -4.62
CA LYS A 33 17.79 -17.12 -5.54
C LYS A 33 17.75 -16.02 -6.59
N LYS A 34 18.90 -15.74 -7.18
CA LYS A 34 19.00 -14.80 -8.30
C LYS A 34 18.14 -15.31 -9.46
N GLY A 35 17.21 -14.47 -9.91
CA GLY A 35 16.27 -14.79 -11.01
C GLY A 35 14.86 -15.15 -10.53
N ASP A 36 14.65 -15.34 -9.23
CA ASP A 36 13.33 -15.64 -8.70
C ASP A 36 12.39 -14.42 -8.82
N GLN A 37 11.15 -14.68 -9.22
CA GLN A 37 10.09 -13.68 -9.23
C GLN A 37 9.51 -13.53 -7.83
N ILE A 38 9.93 -12.49 -7.10
CA ILE A 38 9.57 -12.29 -5.67
C ILE A 38 8.57 -11.15 -5.43
N ALA A 39 8.22 -10.38 -6.46
CA ALA A 39 7.25 -9.30 -6.38
C ALA A 39 6.72 -8.94 -7.78
N GLN A 40 5.71 -8.08 -7.82
CA GLN A 40 5.19 -7.45 -9.03
C GLN A 40 5.22 -5.93 -8.85
N LEU A 41 5.42 -5.19 -9.94
CA LEU A 41 5.32 -3.74 -9.97
C LEU A 41 4.01 -3.35 -10.67
N ILE A 42 3.22 -2.49 -10.04
CA ILE A 42 1.97 -1.97 -10.59
C ILE A 42 2.11 -0.46 -10.74
N CYS A 43 1.88 0.05 -11.95
CA CYS A 43 1.84 1.49 -12.21
C CYS A 43 0.44 2.03 -11.88
N GLU A 44 0.24 2.39 -10.61
CA GLU A 44 -1.02 2.98 -10.15
C GLU A 44 -1.20 4.40 -10.69
N ARG A 45 -2.43 4.76 -11.05
CA ARG A 45 -2.77 6.14 -11.41
C ARG A 45 -3.01 6.94 -10.14
N ILE A 46 -2.29 8.06 -10.00
CA ILE A 46 -2.43 8.97 -8.85
C ILE A 46 -2.83 10.37 -9.32
N PHE A 47 -3.42 11.14 -8.40
CA PHE A 47 -3.66 12.57 -8.59
C PHE A 47 -2.79 13.35 -7.59
N CYS A 48 -1.95 14.25 -8.09
CA CYS A 48 -1.22 15.22 -7.27
C CYS A 48 -2.11 16.44 -7.06
N ALA A 49 -2.99 16.38 -6.07
CA ALA A 49 -3.90 17.48 -5.74
C ALA A 49 -3.20 18.55 -4.88
N GLU A 50 -3.61 19.82 -5.05
CA GLU A 50 -3.24 20.88 -4.13
C GLU A 50 -3.99 20.72 -2.81
N ILE A 51 -3.31 21.03 -1.71
CA ILE A 51 -3.89 20.94 -0.36
C ILE A 51 -4.51 22.29 -0.01
N GLU A 52 -5.80 22.30 0.33
CA GLU A 52 -6.55 23.47 0.78
C GLU A 52 -7.02 23.28 2.22
N GLU A 53 -6.71 24.23 3.11
CA GLU A 53 -7.16 24.23 4.50
C GLU A 53 -8.53 24.92 4.62
N VAL A 54 -9.50 24.24 5.25
CA VAL A 54 -10.86 24.75 5.48
C VAL A 54 -11.26 24.60 6.94
N GLN A 55 -12.17 25.47 7.42
CA GLN A 55 -12.63 25.42 8.81
C GLN A 55 -13.47 24.18 9.13
N ALA A 56 -14.23 23.69 8.14
CA ALA A 56 -15.07 22.50 8.27
C ALA A 56 -15.29 21.85 6.89
N LEU A 57 -15.48 20.53 6.88
CA LEU A 57 -15.88 19.77 5.70
C LEU A 57 -17.41 19.58 5.71
N ASP A 58 -18.00 19.41 4.53
CA ASP A 58 -19.43 19.13 4.38
C ASP A 58 -19.81 17.73 4.93
N ASP A 59 -21.06 17.61 5.39
CA ASP A 59 -21.61 16.34 5.86
C ASP A 59 -21.78 15.34 4.70
N THR A 60 -21.51 14.07 4.99
CA THR A 60 -21.77 12.95 4.08
C THR A 60 -22.63 11.90 4.75
N LYS A 61 -23.34 11.07 3.97
CA LYS A 61 -24.11 9.93 4.50
C LYS A 61 -23.28 8.96 5.37
N ARG A 62 -21.95 8.92 5.18
CA ARG A 62 -21.03 8.08 5.95
C ARG A 62 -20.58 8.75 7.26
N GLY A 63 -20.47 10.08 7.27
CA GLY A 63 -20.00 10.85 8.43
C GLY A 63 -18.67 10.32 8.99
N SER A 64 -18.57 10.23 10.32
CA SER A 64 -17.41 9.69 11.03
C SER A 64 -17.35 8.15 11.09
N GLY A 65 -18.26 7.45 10.40
CA GLY A 65 -18.30 6.00 10.40
C GLY A 65 -17.02 5.38 9.82
N GLY A 66 -16.46 4.38 10.48
CA GLY A 66 -15.25 3.66 10.07
C GLY A 66 -15.11 2.33 10.79
N LEU A 67 -14.01 1.61 10.56
CA LEU A 67 -13.64 0.40 11.34
C LEU A 67 -14.76 -0.67 11.46
N GLY A 68 -15.43 -0.99 10.35
CA GLY A 68 -16.51 -1.99 10.36
C GLY A 68 -17.87 -1.46 10.85
N SER A 69 -18.10 -0.14 10.75
CA SER A 69 -19.37 0.52 11.11
C SER A 69 -20.61 -0.01 10.38
N THR A 70 -20.45 -0.79 9.31
CA THR A 70 -21.54 -1.37 8.52
C THR A 70 -21.93 -2.80 8.92
N GLY A 71 -21.33 -3.36 9.99
CA GLY A 71 -21.63 -4.72 10.44
C GLY A 71 -21.00 -5.83 9.58
N LYS A 72 -21.32 -7.10 9.88
CA LYS A 72 -20.69 -8.30 9.30
C LYS A 72 -21.69 -9.36 8.80
N ASN A 73 -22.94 -8.98 8.54
CA ASN A 73 -23.98 -9.93 8.16
C ASN A 73 -23.83 -10.42 6.72
#